data_AF-A0A1A6GME2-F1
#
_entry.id   AF-A0A1A6GME2-F1
#
_cell.length_a   1.000
_cell.length_b   1.000
_cell.length_c   1.000
_cell.angle_alpha   90.00
_cell.angle_beta   90.00
_cell.angle_gamma   90.00
#
_symmetry.space_group_name_H-M   'P 1'
#
loop_
_entity.id
_entity.type
_entity.pdbx_description
1 polymer ?
#
loop_
_entity_poly.entity_id
_entity_poly.type
_entity_poly.pdbx_seq_one_letter_code
_entity_poly.pdbx_strand_id
1 'polypeptide(L)'
;FLYVARNAKDCMVSYYHFYRMSQTLPDPGTWDEYFENFINGKVNWGSWFDHVKGWWEIRDRYQILFLFYEDMKRDPKHEIQKVVQFMGKNLDEAVLDKIVQETSFERMKENPMTNRSTVPKSILDQSISPFMRK
;
A
#
# COMPACT_ATOMS: atom_id res chain seq x y z
N PHE A 1 6.51 2.08 15.30
CA PHE A 1 5.73 2.29 14.06
C PHE A 1 6.11 1.25 13.02
N LEU A 2 5.18 0.88 12.15
CA LEU A 2 5.45 0.09 10.95
C LEU A 2 5.30 1.04 9.76
N TYR A 3 6.32 1.15 8.92
CA TYR A 3 6.28 1.97 7.70
C TYR A 3 6.54 1.08 6.49
N VAL A 4 5.73 1.22 5.44
CA VAL A 4 5.90 0.46 4.20
C VAL A 4 6.18 1.43 3.05
N ALA A 5 7.37 1.34 2.47
CA ALA A 5 7.70 2.00 1.21
C ALA A 5 7.34 1.10 0.03
N ARG A 6 7.07 1.71 -1.12
CA ARG A 6 6.91 1.05 -2.42
C ARG A 6 7.62 1.87 -3.46
N ASN A 7 8.19 1.24 -4.48
CA ASN A 7 8.80 1.92 -5.62
C ASN A 7 7.87 3.03 -6.17
N ALA A 8 8.44 4.22 -6.40
CA ALA A 8 7.68 5.39 -6.84
C ALA A 8 6.88 5.17 -8.13
N LYS A 9 7.42 4.39 -9.08
CA LYS A 9 6.77 4.14 -10.38
C LYS A 9 5.49 3.33 -10.20
N ASP A 10 5.56 2.24 -9.45
CA ASP A 10 4.40 1.42 -9.16
C ASP A 10 3.40 2.13 -8.24
N CYS A 11 3.90 2.92 -7.28
CA CYS A 11 3.08 3.76 -6.43
C CYS A 11 2.26 4.75 -7.26
N MET A 12 2.91 5.50 -8.16
CA MET A 12 2.27 6.46 -9.06
C MET A 12 1.21 5.82 -9.97
N VAL A 13 1.53 4.69 -10.62
CA VAL A 13 0.55 3.99 -11.47
C VAL A 13 -0.64 3.51 -10.63
N SER A 14 -0.38 2.92 -9.46
CA SER A 14 -1.44 2.49 -8.55
C SER A 14 -2.31 3.66 -8.11
N TYR A 15 -1.70 4.81 -7.84
CA TYR A 15 -2.37 5.97 -7.30
C TYR A 15 -3.23 6.68 -8.35
N TYR A 16 -2.77 6.76 -9.60
CA TYR A 16 -3.57 7.23 -10.73
C TYR A 16 -4.87 6.44 -10.89
N HIS A 17 -4.81 5.11 -10.86
CA HIS A 17 -6.00 4.27 -10.93
C HIS A 17 -6.92 4.43 -9.71
N PHE A 18 -6.35 4.66 -8.53
CA PHE A 18 -7.13 4.96 -7.32
C PHE A 18 -7.86 6.30 -7.42
N TYR A 19 -7.20 7.34 -7.95
CA TYR A 19 -7.82 8.61 -8.27
C TYR A 19 -9.03 8.45 -9.20
N ARG A 20 -8.87 7.66 -10.27
CA ARG A 20 -9.95 7.42 -11.24
C ARG A 20 -11.18 6.73 -10.64
N MET A 21 -11.01 5.85 -9.65
CA MET A 21 -12.16 5.17 -9.00
C MET A 21 -12.76 6.00 -7.86
N SER A 22 -11.99 6.90 -7.25
CA SER A 22 -12.37 7.58 -6.02
C SER A 22 -13.15 8.86 -6.30
N GLN A 23 -14.42 8.89 -5.90
CA GLN A 23 -15.30 10.04 -6.09
C GLN A 23 -14.99 11.21 -5.12
N THR A 24 -14.15 10.97 -4.11
CA THR A 24 -13.74 11.98 -3.12
C THR A 24 -12.41 12.65 -3.45
N LEU A 25 -11.73 12.20 -4.51
CA LEU A 25 -10.49 12.80 -5.00
C LEU A 25 -10.80 13.66 -6.23
N PRO A 26 -10.00 14.70 -6.50
CA PRO A 26 -10.13 15.44 -7.75
C PRO A 26 -9.82 14.52 -8.94
N ASP A 27 -10.39 14.84 -10.09
CA ASP A 27 -10.08 14.13 -11.35
C ASP A 27 -8.56 14.17 -11.60
N PRO A 28 -7.90 13.01 -11.79
CA PRO A 28 -6.46 12.98 -12.06
C PRO A 28 -6.08 13.58 -13.42
N GLY A 29 -7.04 13.81 -14.33
CA GLY A 29 -6.77 14.25 -15.69
C GLY A 29 -6.14 13.15 -16.54
N THR A 30 -5.39 13.55 -17.56
CA THR A 30 -4.62 12.62 -18.39
C THR A 30 -3.46 12.01 -17.63
N TRP A 31 -2.89 10.93 -18.14
CA TRP A 31 -1.72 10.29 -17.53
C TRP A 31 -0.52 11.24 -17.44
N ASP A 32 -0.26 12.03 -18.48
CA ASP A 32 0.89 12.93 -18.53
C ASP A 32 0.74 14.09 -17.53
N GLU A 33 -0.46 14.67 -17.42
CA GLU A 33 -0.77 15.67 -16.40
C GLU A 33 -0.62 15.09 -14.98
N TYR A 34 -1.11 13.88 -14.76
CA TYR A 34 -0.97 13.21 -13.47
C TYR A 34 0.48 12.91 -13.13
N PHE A 35 1.27 12.44 -14.11
CA PHE A 35 2.69 12.19 -13.95
C PHE A 35 3.43 13.44 -13.47
N GLU A 36 3.21 14.57 -14.14
CA GLU A 36 3.80 15.86 -13.75
C GLU A 36 3.35 16.28 -12.35
N ASN A 37 2.06 16.14 -12.03
CA ASN A 37 1.55 16.46 -10.70
C ASN A 37 2.18 15.57 -9.62
N PHE A 38 2.34 14.27 -9.87
CA PHE A 38 2.93 13.34 -8.92
C PHE A 38 4.40 13.67 -8.64
N ILE A 39 5.21 13.89 -9.69
CA ILE A 39 6.63 14.23 -9.54
C ILE A 39 6.81 15.55 -8.79
N ASN A 40 5.93 16.52 -9.03
CA ASN A 40 5.95 17.82 -8.35
C ASN A 40 5.27 17.81 -6.97
N GLY A 41 4.79 16.65 -6.48
CA GLY A 41 4.11 16.54 -5.19
C GLY A 41 2.76 17.28 -5.12
N LYS A 42 2.15 17.59 -6.27
CA LYS A 42 0.83 18.23 -6.42
C LYS A 42 -0.31 17.19 -6.47
N VAL A 43 -0.17 16.14 -5.67
CA VAL A 43 -1.19 15.12 -5.46
C VAL A 43 -1.62 15.13 -4.00
N ASN A 44 -2.69 14.43 -3.68
CA ASN A 44 -3.16 14.30 -2.31
C ASN A 44 -2.05 13.65 -1.46
N TRP A 45 -1.92 14.11 -0.22
CA TRP A 45 -0.80 13.83 0.69
C TRP A 45 0.61 14.29 0.26
N GLY A 46 0.75 14.95 -0.90
CA GLY A 46 1.97 15.65 -1.29
C GLY A 46 3.05 14.77 -1.93
N SER A 47 4.32 15.13 -1.70
CA SER A 47 5.50 14.53 -2.33
C SER A 47 5.80 13.13 -1.79
N TRP A 48 5.77 12.13 -2.67
CA TRP A 48 6.23 10.76 -2.36
C TRP A 48 7.69 10.76 -1.88
N PHE A 49 8.54 11.58 -2.50
CA PHE A 49 9.96 11.64 -2.17
C PHE A 49 10.19 12.13 -0.76
N ASP A 50 9.52 13.22 -0.37
CA ASP A 50 9.70 13.80 0.96
C ASP A 50 9.06 12.91 2.03
N HIS A 51 7.95 12.25 1.71
CA HIS A 51 7.34 11.26 2.60
C HIS A 51 8.31 10.10 2.89
N VAL A 52 8.82 9.42 1.86
CA VAL A 52 9.71 8.26 2.04
C VAL A 52 11.04 8.66 2.69
N LYS A 53 11.67 9.76 2.25
CA LYS A 53 12.93 10.24 2.86
C LYS A 53 12.74 10.65 4.31
N GLY A 54 11.69 11.41 4.62
CA GLY A 54 11.43 11.88 5.98
C GLY A 54 11.25 10.73 6.97
N TRP A 55 10.45 9.72 6.61
CA TRP A 55 10.30 8.50 7.43
C TRP A 55 11.59 7.70 7.55
N TRP A 56 12.39 7.65 6.48
CA TRP A 56 13.68 6.96 6.49
C TRP A 56 14.69 7.64 7.44
N GLU A 57 14.78 8.97 7.41
CA GLU A 57 15.74 9.75 8.23
C GLU A 57 15.46 9.63 9.73
N ILE A 58 14.20 9.48 10.12
CA ILE A 58 13.81 9.40 11.54
C ILE A 58 13.73 7.96 12.07
N ARG A 59 13.94 6.95 11.21
CA ARG A 59 13.73 5.53 11.55
C ARG A 59 14.63 5.00 12.67
N ASP A 60 15.80 5.61 12.86
CA ASP A 60 16.74 5.23 13.92
C ASP A 60 16.47 6.02 15.21
N ARG A 61 15.78 7.17 15.11
CA ARG A 61 15.41 8.02 16.27
C ARG A 61 14.14 7.54 16.94
N TYR A 62 13.20 7.02 16.16
CA TYR A 62 11.97 6.42 16.64
C TYR A 62 12.03 4.92 16.41
N GLN A 63 11.37 4.12 17.24
CA GLN A 63 11.28 2.68 17.00
C GLN A 63 10.39 2.43 15.77
N ILE A 64 10.97 2.39 14.57
CA ILE A 64 10.27 2.20 13.29
C ILE A 64 10.82 0.97 12.58
N LEU A 65 9.93 0.02 12.28
CA LEU A 65 10.24 -1.03 11.31
C LEU A 65 9.91 -0.51 9.91
N PHE A 66 10.94 -0.32 9.12
CA PHE A 66 10.83 0.12 7.74
C PHE A 66 10.84 -1.09 6.79
N LEU A 67 9.75 -1.29 6.07
CA LEU A 67 9.51 -2.42 5.17
C LEU A 67 9.39 -1.92 3.72
N PHE A 68 9.64 -2.82 2.78
CA PHE A 68 9.42 -2.56 1.35
C PHE A 68 8.34 -3.49 0.82
N TYR A 69 7.39 -2.94 0.07
CA TYR A 69 6.33 -3.69 -0.58
C TYR A 69 6.90 -4.80 -1.49
N GLU A 70 8.02 -4.52 -2.16
CA GLU A 70 8.71 -5.45 -3.04
C GLU A 70 9.26 -6.65 -2.26
N ASP A 71 9.80 -6.44 -1.06
CA ASP A 71 10.25 -7.53 -0.19
C ASP A 71 9.07 -8.36 0.33
N MET A 72 7.94 -7.72 0.67
CA MET A 72 6.71 -8.41 1.07
C MET A 72 6.13 -9.27 -0.05
N LYS A 73 6.26 -8.85 -1.31
CA LYS A 73 5.89 -9.65 -2.49
C LYS A 73 6.87 -10.80 -2.73
N ARG A 74 8.18 -10.60 -2.49
CA ARG A 74 9.23 -11.59 -2.77
C ARG A 74 9.27 -12.70 -1.72
N ASP A 75 9.22 -12.34 -0.44
CA ASP A 75 9.27 -13.28 0.69
C ASP A 75 8.32 -12.82 1.81
N PRO A 76 7.01 -13.04 1.66
CA PRO A 76 6.02 -12.59 2.65
C PRO A 76 6.25 -13.21 4.03
N LYS A 77 6.68 -14.48 4.09
CA LYS A 77 6.90 -15.19 5.37
C LYS A 77 8.00 -14.50 6.16
N HIS A 78 9.11 -14.15 5.52
CA HIS A 78 10.21 -13.42 6.16
C HIS A 78 9.79 -12.02 6.64
N GLU A 79 9.09 -11.24 5.81
CA GLU A 79 8.66 -9.89 6.21
C GLU A 79 7.63 -9.93 7.35
N ILE A 80 6.73 -10.91 7.38
CA ILE A 80 5.80 -11.12 8.50
C ILE A 80 6.57 -11.48 9.78
N GLN A 81 7.63 -12.31 9.69
CA GLN A 81 8.48 -12.62 10.85
C GLN A 81 9.13 -11.37 11.43
N LYS A 82 9.63 -10.45 10.60
CA LYS A 82 10.17 -9.16 11.08
C LYS A 82 9.12 -8.36 11.84
N VAL A 83 7.89 -8.30 11.33
CA VAL A 83 6.78 -7.61 12.01
C VAL A 83 6.46 -8.26 13.36
N VAL A 84 6.38 -9.59 13.40
CA VAL A 84 6.09 -10.36 14.63
C VAL A 84 7.17 -10.12 15.69
N GLN A 85 8.44 -10.20 15.29
CA GLN A 85 9.58 -9.92 16.17
C GLN A 85 9.58 -8.47 16.66
N PHE A 86 9.31 -7.52 15.77
CA PHE A 86 9.22 -6.10 16.13
C PHE A 86 8.10 -5.81 17.13
N MET A 87 6.99 -6.56 17.06
CA MET A 87 5.90 -6.50 18.03
C MET A 87 6.19 -7.24 19.34
N GLY A 88 7.37 -7.87 19.50
CA GLY A 88 7.73 -8.66 20.67
C GLY A 88 6.89 -9.92 20.83
N LYS A 89 6.36 -10.47 19.73
CA LYS A 89 5.53 -11.68 19.73
C LYS A 89 6.31 -12.87 19.20
N ASN A 90 5.88 -14.06 19.61
CA ASN A 90 6.30 -15.33 19.04
C ASN A 90 5.07 -16.02 18.47
N LEU A 91 5.17 -16.51 17.24
CA LEU A 91 4.14 -17.32 16.59
C LEU A 91 4.73 -18.67 16.24
N ASP A 92 3.92 -19.72 16.37
CA ASP A 92 4.28 -21.00 15.79
C ASP A 92 4.25 -20.94 14.25
N GLU A 93 4.92 -21.91 13.63
CA GLU A 93 5.07 -21.95 12.17
C GLU A 93 3.72 -22.11 11.45
N ALA A 94 2.79 -22.87 12.03
CA ALA A 94 1.48 -23.11 11.42
C ALA A 94 0.63 -21.84 11.36
N VAL A 95 0.66 -21.01 12.41
CA VAL A 95 0.00 -19.71 12.46
C VAL A 95 0.67 -18.75 11.48
N LEU A 96 2.00 -18.76 11.39
CA LEU A 96 2.73 -17.93 10.42
C LEU A 96 2.35 -18.27 8.98
N ASP A 97 2.33 -19.56 8.63
CA ASP A 97 1.94 -20.02 7.29
C ASP A 97 0.49 -19.68 6.97
N LYS A 98 -0.41 -19.76 7.97
CA LYS A 98 -1.80 -19.31 7.82
C LYS A 98 -1.88 -17.81 7.54
N ILE A 99 -1.10 -16.97 8.23
CA ILE A 99 -1.08 -15.53 7.96
C ILE A 99 -0.59 -15.26 6.54
N VAL A 100 0.49 -15.93 6.10
CA VAL A 100 1.01 -15.81 4.73
C VAL A 100 -0.09 -16.14 3.71
N GLN A 101 -0.83 -17.23 3.94
CA GLN A 101 -1.93 -17.61 3.06
C GLN A 101 -3.05 -16.57 3.06
N GLU A 102 -3.58 -16.19 4.22
CA GLU A 102 -4.74 -15.29 4.34
C GLU A 102 -4.45 -13.85 3.88
N THR A 103 -3.17 -13.44 3.90
CA THR A 103 -2.71 -12.13 3.43
C THR A 103 -2.20 -12.15 1.99
N SER A 104 -2.34 -13.28 1.28
CA SER A 104 -2.05 -13.34 -0.16
C SER A 104 -2.98 -12.40 -0.92
N PHE A 105 -2.50 -11.90 -2.07
CA PHE A 105 -3.28 -10.98 -2.88
C PHE A 105 -4.61 -11.59 -3.33
N GLU A 106 -4.60 -12.87 -3.71
CA GLU A 106 -5.77 -13.63 -4.16
C GLU A 106 -6.81 -13.72 -3.04
N ARG A 107 -6.39 -14.12 -1.83
CA ARG A 107 -7.27 -14.21 -0.66
C ARG A 107 -7.87 -12.85 -0.30
N MET A 108 -7.04 -11.81 -0.25
CA MET A 108 -7.49 -10.46 0.10
C MET A 108 -8.39 -9.84 -0.97
N LYS A 109 -8.22 -10.21 -2.24
CA LYS A 109 -9.06 -9.75 -3.35
C LYS A 109 -10.45 -10.38 -3.32
N GLU A 110 -10.57 -11.63 -2.91
CA GLU A 110 -11.85 -12.33 -2.78
C GLU A 110 -12.61 -11.94 -1.50
N ASN A 111 -11.90 -11.54 -0.45
CA ASN A 111 -12.49 -11.19 0.85
C ASN A 111 -13.18 -9.81 0.83
N PRO A 112 -14.52 -9.72 1.03
CA PRO A 112 -15.26 -8.44 1.06
C PRO A 112 -14.82 -7.46 2.15
N MET A 113 -14.18 -7.95 3.22
CA MET A 113 -13.70 -7.13 4.32
C MET A 113 -12.40 -6.38 3.99
N THR A 114 -11.70 -6.78 2.92
CA THR A 114 -10.41 -6.21 2.52
C THR A 114 -10.44 -5.58 1.13
N ASN A 115 -11.22 -6.13 0.19
CA ASN A 115 -11.24 -5.69 -1.21
C ASN A 115 -12.07 -4.41 -1.47
N ARG A 116 -12.68 -3.83 -0.43
CA ARG A 116 -13.52 -2.62 -0.49
C ARG A 116 -14.83 -2.76 -1.29
N SER A 117 -15.30 -3.98 -1.59
CA SER A 117 -16.54 -4.18 -2.38
C SER A 117 -17.80 -3.69 -1.68
N THR A 118 -17.75 -3.56 -0.35
CA THR A 118 -18.85 -3.07 0.49
C THR A 118 -18.92 -1.54 0.54
N VAL A 119 -17.93 -0.82 0.00
CA VAL A 119 -17.92 0.64 -0.06
C VAL A 119 -18.88 1.11 -1.16
N PRO A 120 -19.78 2.08 -0.89
CA PRO A 120 -20.69 2.60 -1.91
C PRO A 120 -19.97 3.13 -3.15
N LYS A 121 -20.61 2.95 -4.32
CA LYS A 121 -20.12 3.46 -5.61
C LYS A 121 -19.92 4.98 -5.63
N SER A 122 -20.71 5.71 -4.83
CA SER A 122 -20.58 7.16 -4.64
C SER A 122 -19.29 7.57 -3.90
N ILE A 123 -18.51 6.62 -3.41
CA ILE A 123 -17.21 6.84 -2.77
C ILE A 123 -16.12 6.16 -3.60
N LEU A 124 -16.26 4.85 -3.88
CA LEU A 124 -15.32 4.08 -4.69
C LEU A 124 -16.05 3.34 -5.81
N ASP A 125 -15.89 3.81 -7.04
CA ASP A 125 -16.41 3.13 -8.22
C ASP A 125 -15.43 2.06 -8.73
N GLN A 126 -15.57 0.86 -8.18
CA GLN A 126 -14.72 -0.27 -8.55
C GLN A 126 -14.91 -0.79 -9.99
N SER A 127 -15.95 -0.32 -10.72
CA SER A 127 -16.12 -0.64 -12.14
C SER A 127 -15.14 0.14 -13.04
N ILE A 128 -14.64 1.29 -12.57
CA ILE A 128 -13.61 2.06 -13.27
C ILE A 128 -12.24 1.42 -13.07
N SER A 129 -11.91 1.07 -11.83
CA SER A 129 -10.72 0.31 -11.49
C SER A 129 -10.94 -0.42 -10.16
N PRO A 130 -10.62 -1.72 -10.05
CA PRO A 130 -10.77 -2.45 -8.80
C PRO A 130 -9.72 -2.01 -7.78
N PHE A 131 -10.10 -1.90 -6.51
CA PHE A 131 -9.18 -1.51 -5.42
C PHE A 131 -7.99 -2.48 -5.33
N MET A 132 -8.29 -3.79 -5.34
CA MET A 132 -7.29 -4.86 -5.44
C MET A 132 -6.95 -5.15 -6.90
N ARG A 133 -6.10 -4.30 -7.50
CA ARG A 133 -5.80 -4.31 -8.94
C ARG A 133 -4.77 -5.36 -9.39
N LYS A 134 -3.60 -5.43 -8.74
CA LYS A 134 -2.46 -6.31 -9.05
C LYS A 134 -1.58 -6.54 -7.81
#